data_AF-A0A972DZH6-F1
#
_entry.id   AF-A0A972DZH6-F1
#
_cell.length_a   1.000
_cell.length_b   1.000
_cell.length_c   1.000
_cell.angle_alpha   90.00
_cell.angle_beta   90.00
_cell.angle_gamma   90.00
#
_symmetry.space_group_name_H-M   'P 1'
#
loop_
_entity.id
_entity.type
_entity.pdbx_description
1 polymer ?
#
loop_
_entity_poly.entity_id
_entity_poly.type
_entity_poly.pdbx_seq_one_letter_code
_entity_poly.pdbx_strand_id
1 'polypeptide(L)'
;MSTVPRQIVLDKSAFDGTKIDALRDFAKLHPLLVSEVLLYESGTSQRFKDRQLLSRCRDLLLAGASYCSRTEDLIRWEGQHSRPFPRLLADSRRTCGIRLGPARSDHAFTDEEIAAEQRVGFEYAKAFLLDPVRDLLGMAKTRRSDVPDFRGLPKDISARLAAFAATVDHVSFRKLALTQMPRNWVEDEEKFCLSSEWMAWQFFRLLDIIQREYLYLHQVGGSLREKRAEHDYQDIGYVLLLSRADAIITRDRQLVEPLVRVAFPEKDVFSSLEEVPESYRCDWMGD
;
A
#
# COMPACT_ATOMS: atom_id res chain seq x y z
N MET A 1 -20.81 18.64 -15.53
CA MET A 1 -19.53 17.92 -15.65
C MET A 1 -19.53 16.86 -14.55
N SER A 2 -19.70 15.58 -14.90
CA SER A 2 -19.58 14.50 -13.92
C SER A 2 -18.13 14.48 -13.42
N THR A 3 -17.90 14.99 -12.20
CA THR A 3 -16.59 14.94 -11.56
C THR A 3 -16.34 13.51 -11.11
N VAL A 4 -15.23 12.92 -11.55
CA VAL A 4 -14.80 11.60 -11.06
C VAL A 4 -14.83 11.61 -9.52
N PRO A 5 -15.51 10.63 -8.88
CA PRO A 5 -15.55 10.52 -7.41
C PRO A 5 -14.16 10.57 -6.77
N ARG A 6 -14.02 11.32 -5.67
CA ARG A 6 -12.75 11.43 -4.93
C ARG A 6 -12.53 10.21 -4.05
N GLN A 7 -11.68 9.29 -4.48
CA GLN A 7 -11.50 7.99 -3.85
C GLN A 7 -10.73 8.08 -2.53
N ILE A 8 -11.19 7.37 -1.52
CA ILE A 8 -10.60 7.36 -0.17
C ILE A 8 -10.09 5.97 0.15
N VAL A 9 -8.80 5.82 0.41
CA VAL A 9 -8.18 4.57 0.86
C VAL A 9 -8.39 4.42 2.37
N LEU A 10 -8.83 3.24 2.80
CA LEU A 10 -8.91 2.91 4.23
C LEU A 10 -7.73 2.02 4.63
N ASP A 11 -6.88 2.53 5.53
CA ASP A 11 -5.82 1.75 6.16
C ASP A 11 -6.35 0.92 7.34
N LYS A 12 -5.65 -0.17 7.68
CA LYS A 12 -6.00 -1.09 8.76
C LYS A 12 -6.11 -0.40 10.12
N SER A 13 -5.20 0.51 10.44
CA SER A 13 -5.19 1.17 11.76
C SER A 13 -6.47 1.99 11.99
N ALA A 14 -6.99 2.66 10.95
CA ALA A 14 -8.26 3.35 10.99
C ALA A 14 -9.44 2.37 10.97
N PHE A 15 -9.34 1.28 10.20
CA PHE A 15 -10.39 0.27 10.12
C PHE A 15 -10.65 -0.44 11.46
N ASP A 16 -9.61 -0.93 12.15
CA ASP A 16 -9.75 -1.56 13.48
C ASP A 16 -10.26 -0.54 14.51
N GLY A 17 -9.74 0.69 14.44
CA GLY A 17 -10.03 1.75 15.39
C GLY A 17 -11.40 2.42 15.25
N THR A 18 -12.15 2.17 14.18
CA THR A 18 -13.44 2.83 13.90
C THR A 18 -14.59 1.84 14.06
N LYS A 19 -15.74 2.28 14.58
CA LYS A 19 -16.92 1.41 14.70
C LYS A 19 -17.45 1.04 13.30
N ILE A 20 -17.85 -0.21 13.12
CA ILE A 20 -18.33 -0.69 11.81
C ILE A 20 -19.57 0.06 11.33
N ASP A 21 -20.50 0.42 12.21
CA ASP A 21 -21.71 1.17 11.81
C ASP A 21 -21.37 2.54 11.22
N ALA A 22 -20.42 3.25 11.83
CA ALA A 22 -19.93 4.54 11.31
C ALA A 22 -19.26 4.37 9.94
N LEU A 23 -18.43 3.34 9.76
CA LEU A 23 -17.81 3.03 8.46
C LEU A 23 -18.88 2.70 7.40
N ARG A 24 -19.92 1.95 7.75
CA ARG A 24 -21.01 1.59 6.84
C ARG A 24 -21.79 2.82 6.40
N ASP A 25 -22.14 3.71 7.32
CA ASP A 25 -22.83 4.96 6.98
C ASP A 25 -21.96 5.88 6.14
N PHE A 26 -20.67 5.96 6.46
CA PHE A 26 -19.70 6.72 5.67
C PHE A 26 -19.59 6.19 4.24
N ALA A 27 -19.48 4.86 4.06
CA ALA A 27 -19.31 4.21 2.76
C ALA A 27 -20.54 4.30 1.84
N LYS A 28 -21.74 4.60 2.38
CA LYS A 28 -22.92 4.91 1.55
C LYS A 28 -22.78 6.24 0.81
N LEU A 29 -22.03 7.17 1.40
CA LEU A 29 -21.97 8.56 0.99
C LEU A 29 -20.61 8.94 0.38
N HIS A 30 -19.58 8.14 0.61
CA HIS A 30 -18.23 8.41 0.13
C HIS A 30 -17.67 7.18 -0.61
N PRO A 31 -16.85 7.38 -1.66
CA PRO A 31 -16.24 6.31 -2.43
C PRO A 31 -15.03 5.73 -1.67
N LEU A 32 -15.34 5.02 -0.58
CA LEU A 32 -14.39 4.35 0.30
C LEU A 32 -13.88 3.06 -0.34
N LEU A 33 -12.56 2.90 -0.42
CA LEU A 33 -11.89 1.72 -0.95
C LEU A 33 -11.50 0.77 0.18
N VAL A 34 -11.95 -0.49 0.07
CA VAL A 34 -11.44 -1.62 0.85
C VAL A 34 -10.40 -2.32 -0.01
N SER A 35 -9.13 -2.05 0.30
CA SER A 35 -7.99 -2.69 -0.36
C SER A 35 -7.92 -4.19 -0.02
N GLU A 36 -7.51 -4.99 -0.98
CA GLU A 36 -7.19 -6.40 -0.75
C GLU A 36 -5.97 -6.59 0.15
N VAL A 37 -5.14 -5.56 0.36
CA VAL A 37 -4.12 -5.52 1.43
C VAL A 37 -4.79 -5.59 2.81
N LEU A 38 -5.91 -4.87 3.02
CA LEU A 38 -6.67 -4.92 4.27
C LEU A 38 -7.31 -6.29 4.50
N LEU A 39 -7.86 -6.88 3.43
CA LEU A 39 -8.38 -8.25 3.48
C LEU A 39 -7.28 -9.25 3.84
N TYR A 40 -6.12 -9.12 3.20
CA TYR A 40 -4.95 -9.93 3.48
C TYR A 40 -4.54 -9.83 4.94
N GLU A 41 -4.24 -8.62 5.43
CA GLU A 41 -3.81 -8.40 6.81
C GLU A 41 -4.80 -8.87 7.86
N SER A 42 -6.10 -8.76 7.55
CA SER A 42 -7.17 -9.27 8.41
C SER A 42 -7.18 -10.79 8.43
N GLY A 43 -7.08 -11.43 7.26
CA GLY A 43 -7.14 -12.88 7.13
C GLY A 43 -5.88 -13.61 7.58
N THR A 44 -4.72 -12.97 7.44
CA THR A 44 -3.42 -13.56 7.78
C THR A 44 -2.91 -13.17 9.15
N SER A 45 -3.64 -12.40 9.95
CA SER A 45 -3.15 -12.12 11.29
C SER A 45 -3.21 -13.35 12.21
N GLN A 46 -2.17 -13.51 13.01
CA GLN A 46 -2.12 -14.49 14.11
C GLN A 46 -2.96 -14.05 15.31
N ARG A 47 -3.37 -12.78 15.36
CA ARG A 47 -4.24 -12.27 16.43
C ARG A 47 -5.69 -12.58 16.08
N PHE A 48 -6.38 -13.30 16.97
CA PHE A 48 -7.79 -13.64 16.79
C PHE A 48 -8.69 -12.41 16.52
N LYS A 49 -8.40 -11.29 17.19
CA LYS A 49 -9.09 -10.00 16.99
C LYS A 49 -9.01 -9.51 15.53
N ASP A 50 -7.88 -9.70 14.89
CA ASP A 50 -7.64 -9.25 13.52
C ASP A 50 -8.35 -10.18 12.51
N ARG A 51 -8.47 -11.49 12.80
CA ARG A 51 -9.26 -12.41 11.96
C ARG A 51 -10.75 -12.04 11.91
N GLN A 52 -11.28 -11.45 12.98
CA GLN A 52 -12.64 -10.90 13.01
C GLN A 52 -12.81 -9.66 12.11
N LEU A 53 -11.71 -9.06 11.62
CA LEU A 53 -11.78 -7.93 10.71
C LEU A 53 -12.21 -8.36 9.29
N LEU A 54 -12.08 -9.65 8.92
CA LEU A 54 -12.53 -10.14 7.61
C LEU A 54 -14.05 -10.01 7.41
N SER A 55 -14.85 -10.41 8.41
CA SER A 55 -16.30 -10.24 8.35
C SER A 55 -16.69 -8.78 8.28
N ARG A 56 -15.99 -7.92 9.02
CA ARG A 56 -16.16 -6.46 8.96
C ARG A 56 -15.86 -5.90 7.57
N CYS A 57 -14.85 -6.42 6.86
CA CYS A 57 -14.53 -5.96 5.50
C CYS A 57 -15.68 -6.29 4.53
N ARG A 58 -16.25 -7.50 4.67
CA ARG A 58 -17.43 -7.91 3.91
C ARG A 58 -18.62 -6.99 4.20
N ASP A 59 -18.91 -6.74 5.48
CA ASP A 59 -20.02 -5.86 5.88
C ASP A 59 -19.88 -4.45 5.28
N LEU A 60 -18.64 -3.95 5.22
CA LEU A 60 -18.35 -2.64 4.63
C LEU A 60 -18.54 -2.62 3.11
N LEU A 61 -18.07 -3.66 2.41
CA LEU A 61 -18.29 -3.82 0.96
C LEU A 61 -19.79 -3.96 0.61
N LEU A 62 -20.56 -4.66 1.46
CA LEU A 62 -22.02 -4.77 1.33
C LEU A 62 -22.73 -3.43 1.60
N ALA A 63 -22.18 -2.58 2.46
CA ALA A 63 -22.79 -1.32 2.85
C ALA A 63 -22.58 -0.17 1.84
N GLY A 64 -21.62 -0.28 0.92
CA GLY A 64 -21.38 0.77 -0.08
C GLY A 64 -19.93 0.93 -0.51
N ALA A 65 -18.97 0.40 0.25
CA ALA A 65 -17.56 0.50 -0.10
C ALA A 65 -17.21 -0.32 -1.35
N SER A 66 -16.16 0.09 -2.04
CA SER A 66 -15.66 -0.54 -3.26
C SER A 66 -14.43 -1.38 -2.97
N TYR A 67 -14.34 -2.52 -3.63
CA TYR A 67 -13.15 -3.35 -3.61
C TYR A 67 -12.03 -2.69 -4.42
N CYS A 68 -10.80 -2.78 -3.92
CA CYS A 68 -9.57 -2.42 -4.64
C CYS A 68 -8.60 -3.59 -4.58
N SER A 69 -8.06 -4.02 -5.73
CA SER A 69 -7.10 -5.11 -5.82
C SER A 69 -5.78 -4.80 -5.09
N ARG A 70 -5.00 -5.84 -4.78
CA ARG A 70 -3.65 -5.64 -4.24
C ARG A 70 -2.76 -4.90 -5.23
N THR A 71 -1.81 -4.16 -4.70
CA THR A 71 -0.87 -3.35 -5.47
C THR A 71 -0.06 -4.14 -6.49
N GLU A 72 0.28 -5.39 -6.19
CA GLU A 72 0.97 -6.30 -7.09
C GLU A 72 0.14 -6.60 -8.34
N ASP A 73 -1.17 -6.80 -8.20
CA ASP A 73 -2.05 -7.08 -9.33
C ASP A 73 -2.24 -5.83 -10.19
N LEU A 74 -2.28 -4.64 -9.58
CA LEU A 74 -2.32 -3.36 -10.30
C LEU A 74 -1.04 -3.13 -11.10
N ILE A 75 0.13 -3.38 -10.49
CA ILE A 75 1.44 -3.27 -11.15
C ILE A 75 1.59 -4.32 -12.25
N ARG A 76 1.16 -5.57 -12.00
CA ARG A 76 1.14 -6.63 -13.01
C ARG A 76 0.27 -6.22 -14.19
N TRP A 77 -0.89 -5.62 -13.93
CA TRP A 77 -1.75 -5.08 -14.98
C TRP A 77 -1.02 -4.04 -15.82
N GLU A 78 -0.28 -3.11 -15.20
CA GLU A 78 0.52 -2.12 -15.94
C GLU A 78 1.56 -2.78 -16.84
N GLY A 79 2.25 -3.81 -16.34
CA GLY A 79 3.25 -4.55 -17.10
C GLY A 79 2.68 -5.32 -18.29
N GLN A 80 1.50 -5.91 -18.13
CA GLN A 80 0.80 -6.64 -19.19
C GLN A 80 0.17 -5.69 -20.23
N HIS A 81 -0.34 -4.54 -19.81
CA HIS A 81 -1.00 -3.60 -20.73
C HIS A 81 -0.05 -2.54 -21.29
N SER A 82 1.18 -2.50 -20.80
CA SER A 82 2.22 -1.55 -21.21
C SER A 82 1.75 -0.09 -21.16
N ARG A 83 0.99 0.26 -20.12
CA ARG A 83 0.52 1.62 -19.83
C ARG A 83 0.24 1.84 -18.34
N PRO A 84 0.25 3.10 -17.85
CA PRO A 84 -0.14 3.40 -16.48
C PRO A 84 -1.54 2.89 -16.12
N PHE A 85 -1.72 2.44 -14.88
CA PHE A 85 -3.00 1.99 -14.36
C PHE A 85 -3.99 3.16 -14.36
N PRO A 86 -5.26 2.97 -14.77
CA PRO A 86 -6.26 4.04 -14.78
C PRO A 86 -6.47 4.71 -13.43
N ARG A 87 -7.08 5.91 -13.42
CA ARG A 87 -7.35 6.66 -12.19
C ARG A 87 -8.32 5.94 -11.23
N LEU A 88 -9.30 5.21 -11.76
CA LEU A 88 -10.28 4.50 -10.96
C LEU A 88 -9.70 3.19 -10.43
N LEU A 89 -9.51 3.11 -9.11
CA LEU A 89 -9.01 1.92 -8.41
C LEU A 89 -10.13 0.92 -8.08
N ALA A 90 -11.36 1.41 -7.97
CA ALA A 90 -12.52 0.59 -7.65
C ALA A 90 -12.76 -0.50 -8.71
N ASP A 91 -12.59 -1.77 -8.33
CA ASP A 91 -12.96 -2.91 -9.17
C ASP A 91 -14.47 -3.16 -9.05
N SER A 92 -15.22 -2.57 -9.97
CA SER A 92 -16.69 -2.69 -10.00
C SER A 92 -17.13 -4.13 -10.19
N ARG A 93 -16.38 -4.95 -10.94
CA ARG A 93 -16.75 -6.34 -11.21
C ARG A 93 -16.61 -7.19 -9.94
N ARG A 94 -15.47 -7.11 -9.24
CA ARG A 94 -15.28 -7.81 -7.95
C ARG A 94 -16.23 -7.28 -6.89
N THR A 95 -16.43 -5.96 -6.82
CA THR A 95 -17.38 -5.34 -5.88
C THR A 95 -18.80 -5.90 -6.08
N CYS A 96 -19.31 -5.89 -7.32
CA CYS A 96 -20.63 -6.47 -7.64
C CYS A 96 -20.68 -7.97 -7.36
N GLY A 97 -19.61 -8.72 -7.68
CA GLY A 97 -19.52 -10.14 -7.38
C GLY A 97 -19.63 -10.44 -5.87
N ILE A 98 -19.02 -9.63 -5.02
CA ILE A 98 -19.10 -9.77 -3.55
C ILE A 98 -20.50 -9.42 -3.04
N ARG A 99 -21.13 -8.39 -3.61
CA ARG A 99 -22.47 -7.92 -3.19
C ARG A 99 -23.61 -8.85 -3.62
N LEU A 100 -23.53 -9.38 -4.84
CA LEU A 100 -24.56 -10.22 -5.44
C LEU A 100 -24.31 -11.72 -5.25
N GLY A 101 -23.05 -12.09 -4.96
CA GLY A 101 -22.68 -13.47 -4.69
C GLY A 101 -23.43 -13.99 -3.46
N PRO A 102 -23.65 -15.32 -3.37
CA PRO A 102 -24.21 -15.90 -2.17
C PRO A 102 -23.39 -15.45 -0.96
N ALA A 103 -24.07 -15.26 0.17
CA ALA A 103 -23.42 -15.21 1.47
C ALA A 103 -22.70 -16.54 1.67
N ARG A 104 -21.53 -16.73 1.04
CA ARG A 104 -20.61 -17.79 1.41
C ARG A 104 -20.38 -17.57 2.90
N SER A 105 -20.99 -18.46 3.69
CA SER A 105 -20.73 -18.62 5.10
C SER A 105 -19.22 -18.66 5.24
N ASP A 106 -18.67 -17.63 5.87
CA ASP A 106 -17.27 -17.50 6.25
C ASP A 106 -16.28 -17.74 5.10
N HIS A 107 -15.83 -16.64 4.49
CA HIS A 107 -14.49 -16.57 3.90
C HIS A 107 -13.40 -16.61 5.00
N ALA A 108 -13.56 -17.50 5.98
CA ALA A 108 -12.44 -17.99 6.73
C ALA A 108 -11.61 -18.75 5.72
N PHE A 109 -10.57 -18.09 5.18
CA PHE A 109 -9.46 -18.80 4.58
C PHE A 109 -9.16 -20.00 5.47
N THR A 110 -9.04 -21.17 4.87
CA THR A 110 -8.50 -22.33 5.59
C THR A 110 -7.15 -21.93 6.21
N ASP A 111 -6.76 -22.52 7.34
CA ASP A 111 -5.45 -22.21 7.93
C ASP A 111 -4.30 -22.49 6.93
N GLU A 112 -4.50 -23.41 5.98
CA GLU A 112 -3.56 -23.68 4.87
C GLU A 112 -3.49 -22.53 3.86
N GLU A 113 -4.63 -21.98 3.43
CA GLU A 113 -4.68 -20.80 2.55
C GLU A 113 -4.08 -19.57 3.24
N ILE A 114 -4.37 -19.39 4.54
CA ILE A 114 -3.75 -18.33 5.36
C ILE A 114 -2.23 -18.50 5.37
N ALA A 115 -1.74 -19.69 5.65
CA ALA A 115 -0.31 -19.95 5.72
C ALA A 115 0.38 -19.79 4.35
N ALA A 116 -0.30 -20.14 3.26
CA ALA A 116 0.20 -19.92 1.90
C ALA A 116 0.29 -18.43 1.55
N GLU A 117 -0.76 -17.67 1.84
CA GLU A 117 -0.82 -16.22 1.63
C GLU A 117 0.21 -15.48 2.50
N GLN A 118 0.35 -15.85 3.77
CA GLN A 118 1.41 -15.34 4.66
C GLN A 118 2.80 -15.56 4.07
N ARG A 119 3.06 -16.78 3.58
CA ARG A 119 4.35 -17.12 2.99
C ARG A 119 4.64 -16.25 1.78
N VAL A 120 3.66 -16.08 0.89
CA VAL A 120 3.83 -15.24 -0.32
C VAL A 120 4.10 -13.79 0.05
N GLY A 121 3.33 -13.19 0.96
CA GLY A 121 3.57 -11.80 1.39
C GLY A 121 4.91 -11.62 2.09
N PHE A 122 5.32 -12.58 2.91
CA PHE A 122 6.63 -12.59 3.55
C PHE A 122 7.77 -12.67 2.53
N GLU A 123 7.67 -13.53 1.52
CA GLU A 123 8.67 -13.63 0.44
C GLU A 123 8.75 -12.32 -0.35
N TYR A 124 7.63 -11.66 -0.64
CA TYR A 124 7.66 -10.35 -1.30
C TYR A 124 8.32 -9.28 -0.42
N ALA A 125 7.93 -9.17 0.84
CA ALA A 125 8.53 -8.21 1.77
C ALA A 125 10.03 -8.44 1.91
N LYS A 126 10.46 -9.70 1.98
CA LYS A 126 11.88 -10.06 2.02
C LYS A 126 12.59 -9.67 0.72
N ALA A 127 12.06 -10.05 -0.44
CA ALA A 127 12.66 -9.80 -1.74
C ALA A 127 12.74 -8.29 -2.08
N PHE A 128 11.73 -7.51 -1.68
CA PHE A 128 11.64 -6.08 -2.03
C PHE A 128 12.16 -5.13 -0.95
N LEU A 129 12.26 -5.52 0.32
CA LEU A 129 12.78 -4.64 1.38
C LEU A 129 14.08 -5.18 2.00
N LEU A 130 14.11 -6.44 2.42
CA LEU A 130 15.24 -6.94 3.22
C LEU A 130 16.45 -7.34 2.40
N ASP A 131 16.24 -8.10 1.32
CA ASP A 131 17.33 -8.65 0.53
C ASP A 131 18.14 -7.54 -0.18
N PRO A 132 17.52 -6.49 -0.77
CA PRO A 132 18.26 -5.35 -1.30
C PRO A 132 19.12 -4.63 -0.24
N VAL A 133 18.60 -4.47 0.98
CA VAL A 133 19.33 -3.87 2.11
C VAL A 133 20.48 -4.77 2.54
N ARG A 134 20.26 -6.09 2.64
CA ARG A 134 21.27 -7.08 3.02
C ARG A 134 22.39 -7.15 1.98
N ASP A 135 22.06 -7.10 0.70
CA ASP A 135 23.01 -7.12 -0.40
C ASP A 135 23.92 -5.88 -0.36
N LEU A 136 23.34 -4.69 -0.18
CA LEU A 136 24.10 -3.45 -0.01
C LEU A 136 25.06 -3.53 1.19
N LEU A 137 24.58 -4.03 2.34
CA LEU A 137 25.42 -4.22 3.53
C LEU A 137 26.52 -5.28 3.32
N GLY A 138 26.25 -6.32 2.53
CA GLY A 138 27.22 -7.34 2.13
C GLY A 138 28.33 -6.78 1.23
N MET A 139 27.95 -5.94 0.26
CA MET A 139 28.91 -5.26 -0.64
C MET A 139 29.84 -4.30 0.12
N ALA A 140 29.32 -3.61 1.15
CA ALA A 140 30.10 -2.74 2.02
C ALA A 140 31.26 -3.49 2.70
N LYS A 141 30.97 -4.69 3.21
CA LYS A 141 31.95 -5.53 3.91
C LYS A 141 33.07 -6.02 2.99
N THR A 142 32.81 -6.10 1.67
CA THR A 142 33.76 -6.61 0.67
C THR A 142 34.53 -5.50 -0.06
N ARG A 143 34.47 -4.24 0.43
CA ARG A 143 35.20 -3.05 -0.05
C ARG A 143 34.85 -2.59 -1.48
N ARG A 144 33.66 -2.93 -2.00
CA ARG A 144 33.25 -2.62 -3.39
C ARG A 144 32.10 -1.62 -3.55
N SER A 145 31.57 -1.04 -2.47
CA SER A 145 30.63 0.08 -2.58
C SER A 145 30.65 0.99 -1.35
N ASP A 146 30.39 2.28 -1.59
CA ASP A 146 30.09 3.26 -0.56
C ASP A 146 28.62 3.09 -0.16
N VAL A 147 28.36 2.36 0.93
CA VAL A 147 27.04 2.41 1.56
C VAL A 147 26.85 3.81 2.12
N PRO A 148 25.76 4.52 1.78
CA PRO A 148 25.51 5.86 2.31
C PRO A 148 25.52 5.86 3.84
N ASP A 149 26.24 6.80 4.46
CA ASP A 149 26.24 6.96 5.92
C ASP A 149 25.08 7.86 6.35
N PHE A 150 24.13 7.28 7.09
CA PHE A 150 22.93 7.95 7.56
C PHE A 150 22.97 8.24 9.06
N ARG A 151 24.06 7.91 9.78
CA ARG A 151 24.14 8.08 11.25
C ARG A 151 23.99 9.53 11.72
N GLY A 152 24.24 10.50 10.85
CA GLY A 152 24.05 11.93 11.13
C GLY A 152 22.60 12.43 10.99
N LEU A 153 21.67 11.60 10.50
CA LEU A 153 20.28 11.98 10.32
C LEU A 153 19.51 12.08 11.66
N PRO A 154 18.43 12.89 11.72
CA PRO A 154 17.64 13.05 12.93
C PRO A 154 16.95 11.75 13.38
N LYS A 155 16.65 11.64 14.68
CA LYS A 155 15.88 10.51 15.24
C LYS A 155 14.39 10.55 14.89
N ASP A 156 13.86 11.70 14.49
CA ASP A 156 12.49 11.84 13.99
C ASP A 156 12.33 11.13 12.64
N ILE A 157 11.33 10.26 12.51
CA ILE A 157 11.14 9.47 11.29
C ILE A 157 10.66 10.35 10.13
N SER A 158 9.77 11.31 10.38
CA SER A 158 9.23 12.20 9.33
C SER A 158 10.35 13.00 8.66
N ALA A 159 11.27 13.55 9.45
CA ALA A 159 12.43 14.27 8.95
C ALA A 159 13.37 13.38 8.12
N ARG A 160 13.57 12.11 8.52
CA ARG A 160 14.38 11.16 7.74
C ARG A 160 13.72 10.77 6.42
N LEU A 161 12.43 10.42 6.45
CA LEU A 161 11.70 10.05 5.24
C LEU A 161 11.68 11.22 4.24
N ALA A 162 11.55 12.46 4.71
CA ALA A 162 11.65 13.65 3.87
C ALA A 162 13.04 13.80 3.23
N ALA A 163 14.11 13.60 4.03
CA ALA A 163 15.48 13.63 3.52
C ALA A 163 15.73 12.52 2.49
N PHE A 164 15.21 11.31 2.71
CA PHE A 164 15.32 10.21 1.75
C PHE A 164 14.55 10.50 0.47
N ALA A 165 13.28 10.93 0.56
CA ALA A 165 12.46 11.28 -0.60
C ALA A 165 13.15 12.30 -1.51
N ALA A 166 13.77 13.33 -0.93
CA ALA A 166 14.52 14.35 -1.67
C ALA A 166 15.73 13.80 -2.46
N THR A 167 16.32 12.68 -2.02
CA THR A 167 17.43 12.02 -2.75
C THR A 167 16.96 10.98 -3.77
N VAL A 168 15.83 10.34 -3.48
CA VAL A 168 15.23 9.24 -4.24
C VAL A 168 14.68 9.75 -5.58
N ASP A 169 14.13 10.97 -5.62
CA ASP A 169 13.49 11.54 -6.82
C ASP A 169 14.43 11.76 -8.03
N HIS A 170 15.75 11.59 -7.83
CA HIS A 170 16.76 11.66 -8.91
C HIS A 170 17.14 10.29 -9.50
N VAL A 171 16.57 9.20 -9.00
CA VAL A 171 16.89 7.82 -9.40
C VAL A 171 16.03 7.37 -10.59
N SER A 172 16.62 6.58 -11.50
CA SER A 172 15.87 5.93 -12.57
C SER A 172 15.15 4.66 -12.08
N PHE A 173 13.91 4.81 -11.61
CA PHE A 173 13.09 3.68 -11.13
C PHE A 173 12.71 2.68 -12.21
N ARG A 174 12.72 3.08 -13.50
CA ARG A 174 12.52 2.14 -14.62
C ARG A 174 13.52 0.99 -14.58
N LYS A 175 14.81 1.30 -14.37
CA LYS A 175 15.87 0.29 -14.33
C LYS A 175 15.66 -0.67 -13.16
N LEU A 176 15.31 -0.13 -11.98
CA LEU A 176 15.00 -0.93 -10.80
C LEU A 176 13.81 -1.85 -11.07
N ALA A 177 12.74 -1.31 -11.64
CA ALA A 177 11.54 -2.07 -11.97
C ALA A 177 11.82 -3.24 -12.91
N LEU A 178 12.54 -3.00 -14.01
CA LEU A 178 12.91 -4.05 -14.97
C LEU A 178 13.85 -5.11 -14.38
N THR A 179 14.66 -4.75 -13.37
CA THR A 179 15.62 -5.69 -12.76
C THR A 179 14.97 -6.54 -11.67
N GLN A 180 14.05 -5.95 -10.89
CA GLN A 180 13.50 -6.59 -9.69
C GLN A 180 12.10 -7.18 -9.88
N MET A 181 11.34 -6.77 -10.90
CA MET A 181 10.04 -7.36 -11.16
C MET A 181 10.15 -8.77 -11.75
N PRO A 182 9.19 -9.66 -11.48
CA PRO A 182 9.12 -10.94 -12.16
C PRO A 182 9.02 -10.75 -13.67
N ARG A 183 9.91 -11.41 -14.44
CA ARG A 183 10.00 -11.23 -15.90
C ARG A 183 8.69 -11.51 -16.64
N ASN A 184 7.85 -12.39 -16.10
CA ASN A 184 6.56 -12.74 -16.69
C ASN A 184 5.46 -11.70 -16.42
N TRP A 185 5.74 -10.59 -15.72
CA TRP A 185 4.77 -9.51 -15.51
C TRP A 185 4.84 -8.42 -16.57
N VAL A 186 5.95 -8.30 -17.31
CA VAL A 186 6.19 -7.21 -18.26
C VAL A 186 6.11 -7.77 -19.68
N GLU A 187 5.13 -7.33 -20.46
CA GLU A 187 4.96 -7.76 -21.85
C GLU A 187 5.89 -7.00 -22.81
N ASP A 188 6.08 -5.70 -22.59
CA ASP A 188 6.95 -4.83 -23.39
C ASP A 188 7.84 -3.99 -22.48
N GLU A 189 9.10 -4.41 -22.32
CA GLU A 189 10.07 -3.70 -21.47
C GLU A 189 10.34 -2.27 -21.97
N GLU A 190 10.26 -2.00 -23.28
CA GLU A 190 10.52 -0.68 -23.86
C GLU A 190 9.46 0.34 -23.47
N LYS A 191 8.22 -0.12 -23.25
CA LYS A 191 7.08 0.74 -22.89
C LYS A 191 6.77 0.78 -21.41
N PHE A 192 7.43 -0.05 -20.61
CA PHE A 192 7.11 -0.22 -19.20
C PHE A 192 7.80 0.83 -18.29
N CYS A 193 7.04 1.32 -17.29
CA CYS A 193 7.56 2.12 -16.17
C CYS A 193 8.36 3.36 -16.60
N LEU A 194 7.81 4.13 -17.55
CA LEU A 194 8.52 5.23 -18.20
C LEU A 194 8.51 6.56 -17.44
N SER A 195 7.58 6.74 -16.51
CA SER A 195 7.36 8.01 -15.80
C SER A 195 6.78 7.79 -14.41
N SER A 196 6.70 8.86 -13.62
CA SER A 196 6.04 8.88 -12.31
C SER A 196 4.53 8.65 -12.37
N GLU A 197 3.94 8.63 -13.56
CA GLU A 197 2.54 8.26 -13.73
C GLU A 197 2.31 6.78 -13.45
N TRP A 198 3.32 5.92 -13.52
CA TRP A 198 3.15 4.47 -13.31
C TRP A 198 3.10 4.11 -11.82
N MET A 199 2.19 3.21 -11.44
CA MET A 199 2.17 2.64 -10.09
C MET A 199 3.45 1.85 -9.82
N ALA A 200 3.98 1.12 -10.80
CA ALA A 200 5.27 0.45 -10.69
C ALA A 200 6.41 1.42 -10.33
N TRP A 201 6.43 2.61 -10.96
CA TRP A 201 7.43 3.63 -10.68
C TRP A 201 7.31 4.11 -9.23
N GLN A 202 6.08 4.44 -8.80
CA GLN A 202 5.81 4.90 -7.43
C GLN A 202 6.12 3.81 -6.39
N PHE A 203 5.88 2.54 -6.72
CA PHE A 203 6.20 1.40 -5.87
C PHE A 203 7.70 1.32 -5.58
N PHE A 204 8.54 1.31 -6.62
CA PHE A 204 9.99 1.26 -6.42
C PHE A 204 10.56 2.52 -5.76
N ARG A 205 9.93 3.68 -5.98
CA ARG A 205 10.25 4.90 -5.24
C ARG A 205 9.99 4.74 -3.74
N LEU A 206 8.80 4.26 -3.36
CA LEU A 206 8.45 4.03 -1.96
C LEU A 206 9.35 2.97 -1.32
N LEU A 207 9.65 1.88 -2.04
CA LEU A 207 10.59 0.86 -1.58
C LEU A 207 11.99 1.46 -1.31
N ASP A 208 12.54 2.29 -2.19
CA ASP A 208 13.87 2.90 -1.97
C ASP A 208 13.88 3.81 -0.72
N ILE A 209 12.79 4.56 -0.46
CA ILE A 209 12.66 5.36 0.77
C ILE A 209 12.71 4.46 2.01
N ILE A 210 11.95 3.37 2.02
CA ILE A 210 11.89 2.46 3.19
C ILE A 210 13.17 1.65 3.34
N GLN A 211 13.80 1.20 2.25
CA GLN A 211 15.09 0.53 2.28
C GLN A 211 16.18 1.43 2.91
N ARG A 212 16.17 2.74 2.63
CA ARG A 212 17.07 3.71 3.27
C ARG A 212 16.80 3.88 4.76
N GLU A 213 15.55 3.86 5.18
CA GLU A 213 15.19 3.82 6.61
C GLU A 213 15.71 2.56 7.29
N TYR A 214 15.63 1.41 6.62
CA TYR A 214 16.18 0.14 7.12
C TYR A 214 17.71 0.21 7.26
N LEU A 215 18.40 0.79 6.27
CA LEU A 215 19.84 1.05 6.35
C LEU A 215 20.20 1.98 7.52
N TYR A 216 19.46 3.06 7.71
CA TYR A 216 19.64 3.96 8.86
C TYR A 216 19.47 3.21 10.18
N LEU A 217 18.37 2.48 10.35
CA LEU A 217 18.08 1.71 11.55
C LEU A 217 19.20 0.72 11.86
N HIS A 218 19.70 0.02 10.84
CA HIS A 218 20.84 -0.88 11.00
C HIS A 218 22.09 -0.16 11.49
N GLN A 219 22.42 0.99 10.90
CA GLN A 219 23.62 1.77 11.24
C GLN A 219 23.59 2.37 12.66
N VAL A 220 22.40 2.67 13.19
CA VAL A 220 22.22 3.16 14.57
C VAL A 220 22.01 2.03 15.60
N GLY A 221 22.23 0.77 15.21
CA GLY A 221 22.17 -0.39 16.10
C GLY A 221 20.79 -1.07 16.22
N GLY A 222 19.83 -0.68 15.39
CA GLY A 222 18.55 -1.36 15.25
C GLY A 222 18.66 -2.68 14.49
N SER A 223 17.71 -3.60 14.75
CA SER A 223 17.65 -4.88 14.03
C SER A 223 16.69 -4.85 12.85
N LEU A 224 17.11 -5.44 11.73
CA LEU A 224 16.27 -5.71 10.57
C LEU A 224 15.36 -6.89 10.89
N ARG A 225 14.17 -6.62 11.43
CA ARG A 225 13.22 -7.67 11.82
C ARG A 225 12.33 -8.02 10.65
N GLU A 226 12.26 -9.30 10.33
CA GLU A 226 11.52 -9.77 9.15
C GLU A 226 10.00 -9.53 9.26
N LYS A 227 9.43 -9.77 10.45
CA LYS A 227 8.03 -9.43 10.74
C LYS A 227 7.71 -7.94 10.55
N ARG A 228 8.69 -7.05 10.80
CA ARG A 228 8.50 -5.61 10.56
C ARG A 228 8.49 -5.32 9.06
N ALA A 229 9.34 -5.97 8.28
CA ALA A 229 9.34 -5.79 6.82
C ALA A 229 8.02 -6.19 6.17
N GLU A 230 7.38 -7.26 6.63
CA GLU A 230 6.06 -7.65 6.11
C GLU A 230 5.00 -6.57 6.37
N HIS A 231 4.95 -6.02 7.58
CA HIS A 231 4.05 -4.92 7.92
C HIS A 231 4.37 -3.64 7.14
N ASP A 232 5.64 -3.21 7.14
CA ASP A 232 6.06 -2.01 6.41
C ASP A 232 5.79 -2.17 4.90
N TYR A 233 5.85 -3.39 4.34
CA TYR A 233 5.47 -3.68 2.96
C TYR A 233 3.96 -3.58 2.70
N GLN A 234 3.13 -4.02 3.64
CA GLN A 234 1.67 -3.83 3.59
C GLN A 234 1.30 -2.34 3.67
N ASP A 235 1.98 -1.59 4.55
CA ASP A 235 1.80 -0.15 4.73
C ASP A 235 2.14 0.62 3.43
N ILE A 236 3.23 0.26 2.75
CA ILE A 236 3.56 0.76 1.41
C ILE A 236 2.41 0.51 0.43
N GLY A 237 1.73 -0.64 0.54
CA GLY A 237 0.57 -0.98 -0.28
C GLY A 237 -0.54 0.07 -0.19
N TYR A 238 -0.93 0.51 1.01
CA TYR A 238 -1.93 1.58 1.16
C TYR A 238 -1.43 2.91 0.62
N VAL A 239 -0.18 3.26 0.90
CA VAL A 239 0.42 4.53 0.44
C VAL A 239 0.51 4.58 -1.07
N LEU A 240 0.86 3.48 -1.73
CA LEU A 240 0.95 3.40 -3.19
C LEU A 240 -0.41 3.67 -3.88
N LEU A 241 -1.53 3.27 -3.27
CA LEU A 241 -2.85 3.55 -3.83
C LEU A 241 -3.12 5.05 -3.97
N LEU A 242 -2.46 5.92 -3.20
CA LEU A 242 -2.57 7.37 -3.33
C LEU A 242 -1.98 7.94 -4.63
N SER A 243 -1.18 7.15 -5.36
CA SER A 243 -0.81 7.49 -6.74
C SER A 243 -2.03 7.64 -7.67
N ARG A 244 -3.21 7.16 -7.25
CA ARG A 244 -4.49 7.23 -7.97
C ARG A 244 -5.66 7.74 -7.13
N ALA A 245 -5.68 7.42 -5.84
CA ALA A 245 -6.67 7.93 -4.90
C ALA A 245 -6.40 9.38 -4.51
N ASP A 246 -7.37 10.01 -3.85
CA ASP A 246 -7.34 11.43 -3.48
C ASP A 246 -7.02 11.60 -1.99
N ALA A 247 -7.41 10.62 -1.15
CA ALA A 247 -7.15 10.65 0.28
C ALA A 247 -6.91 9.27 0.90
N ILE A 248 -6.36 9.25 2.11
CA ILE A 248 -6.26 8.08 2.99
C ILE A 248 -6.81 8.41 4.38
N ILE A 249 -7.49 7.45 4.99
CA ILE A 249 -7.82 7.48 6.43
C ILE A 249 -6.90 6.49 7.14
N THR A 250 -6.01 7.00 7.99
CA THR A 250 -5.05 6.20 8.76
C THR A 250 -4.86 6.78 10.16
N ARG A 251 -4.61 5.91 11.14
CA ARG A 251 -4.17 6.29 12.49
C ARG A 251 -2.71 5.91 12.75
N ASP A 252 -2.02 5.39 11.74
CA ASP A 252 -0.61 5.07 11.86
C ASP A 252 0.24 6.33 11.68
N ARG A 253 0.64 6.88 12.82
CA ARG A 253 1.55 8.03 12.93
C ARG A 253 3.02 7.64 12.86
N GLN A 254 3.33 6.35 12.83
CA GLN A 254 4.70 5.86 12.88
C GLN A 254 5.28 5.66 11.48
N LEU A 255 4.51 5.14 10.53
CA LEU A 255 4.99 4.93 9.17
C LEU A 255 4.07 5.53 8.10
N VAL A 256 2.80 5.12 8.04
CA VAL A 256 1.88 5.50 6.94
C VAL A 256 1.74 7.01 6.84
N GLU A 257 1.34 7.70 7.90
CA GLU A 257 1.14 9.16 7.84
C GLU A 257 2.44 9.92 7.45
N PRO A 258 3.58 9.72 8.12
CA PRO A 258 4.85 10.34 7.70
C PRO A 258 5.22 10.03 6.24
N LEU A 259 5.03 8.78 5.79
CA LEU A 259 5.38 8.36 4.43
C LEU A 259 4.48 9.02 3.39
N VAL A 260 3.17 9.10 3.63
CA VAL A 260 2.23 9.78 2.72
C VAL A 260 2.59 11.24 2.57
N ARG A 261 2.87 11.94 3.68
CA ARG A 261 3.18 13.38 3.67
C ARG A 261 4.41 13.72 2.83
N VAL A 262 5.38 12.80 2.74
CA VAL A 262 6.59 13.01 1.93
C VAL A 262 6.43 12.46 0.51
N ALA A 263 5.70 11.37 0.33
CA ALA A 263 5.59 10.70 -0.96
C ALA A 263 4.55 11.35 -1.88
N PHE A 264 3.44 11.83 -1.30
CA PHE A 264 2.30 12.42 -1.98
C PHE A 264 1.77 13.64 -1.19
N PRO A 265 2.54 14.73 -1.11
CA PRO A 265 2.20 15.90 -0.28
C PRO A 265 0.89 16.59 -0.69
N GLU A 266 0.42 16.37 -1.92
CA GLU A 266 -0.83 16.88 -2.46
C GLU A 266 -2.08 16.10 -2.03
N LYS A 267 -1.92 14.97 -1.32
CA LYS A 267 -3.01 14.08 -0.92
C LYS A 267 -3.48 14.37 0.48
N ASP A 268 -4.77 14.19 0.69
CA ASP A 268 -5.36 14.39 2.01
C ASP A 268 -5.12 13.16 2.91
N VAL A 269 -4.75 13.42 4.17
CA VAL A 269 -4.54 12.40 5.19
C VAL A 269 -5.41 12.74 6.37
N PHE A 270 -6.35 11.83 6.68
CA PHE A 270 -7.31 11.99 7.76
C PHE A 270 -7.07 10.94 8.84
N SER A 271 -7.24 11.33 10.11
CA SER A 271 -7.13 10.43 11.25
C SER A 271 -8.45 9.77 11.66
N SER A 272 -9.57 10.31 11.17
CA SER A 272 -10.91 9.80 11.42
C SER A 272 -11.90 10.16 10.29
N LEU A 273 -13.12 9.63 10.37
CA LEU A 273 -14.17 9.87 9.37
C LEU A 273 -14.68 11.31 9.42
N GLU A 274 -14.68 11.94 10.60
CA GLU A 274 -15.20 13.28 10.86
C GLU A 274 -14.32 14.39 10.27
N GLU A 275 -13.05 14.10 9.99
CA GLU A 275 -12.13 15.04 9.34
C GLU A 275 -12.35 15.12 7.82
N VAL A 276 -13.05 14.15 7.22
CA VAL A 276 -13.28 14.11 5.78
C VAL A 276 -14.30 15.20 5.40
N PRO A 277 -13.94 16.16 4.53
CA PRO A 277 -14.84 17.25 4.19
C PRO A 277 -15.95 16.79 3.24
N GLU A 278 -17.11 17.44 3.35
CA GLU A 278 -18.30 17.19 2.53
C GLU A 278 -18.02 17.15 1.01
N SER A 279 -16.99 17.84 0.53
CA SER A 279 -16.55 17.81 -0.87
C SER A 279 -16.12 16.42 -1.40
N TYR A 280 -15.92 15.44 -0.51
CA TYR A 280 -15.65 14.04 -0.87
C TYR A 280 -16.92 13.18 -0.96
N ARG A 281 -18.09 13.71 -0.59
CA ARG A 281 -19.36 12.98 -0.72
C ARG A 281 -19.72 12.82 -2.19
N CYS A 282 -20.24 11.65 -2.51
CA CYS A 282 -20.86 11.36 -3.78
C CYS A 282 -22.37 11.49 -3.63
N ASP A 283 -22.95 12.46 -4.33
CA ASP A 283 -24.39 12.50 -4.55
C ASP A 283 -24.74 11.44 -5.61
N TRP A 284 -24.88 10.18 -5.19
CA TRP A 284 -25.31 9.07 -6.07
C TRP A 284 -26.75 9.25 -6.61
N MET A 285 -27.41 10.37 -6.28
CA MET A 285 -28.80 10.71 -6.60
C MET A 285 -28.93 11.78 -7.70
N GLY A 286 -27.90 11.97 -8.52
CA GLY A 286 -27.91 12.89 -9.66
C GLY A 286 -27.58 12.20 -10.98
N ASP A 287 -28.52 11.41 -11.50
CA ASP A 287 -28.95 11.30 -12.91
C ASP A 287 -30.00 10.19 -13.07
#